data_AF-A0A832SAM6-F1
#
_entry.id   AF-A0A832SAM6-F1
#
_cell.length_a   1.000
_cell.length_b   1.000
_cell.length_c   1.000
_cell.angle_alpha   90.00
_cell.angle_beta   90.00
_cell.angle_gamma   90.00
#
_symmetry.space_group_name_H-M   'P 1'
#
loop_
_entity.id
_entity.type
_entity.pdbx_description
1 polymer ?
#
loop_
_entity_poly.entity_id
_entity_poly.type
_entity_poly.pdbx_seq_one_letter_code
_entity_poly.pdbx_strand_id
1 'polypeptide(L)'
;MHITHLEIDNFKSFARKTKIPFFEGFTVISGPNGSGKSNIIDSILFVLALSGARGLRAEKLTDLINVNSGKNTAEVTITFSDGTTIRRRIKRTPTGYYSYNYLNNRLCKQSDVIEFLARIGIKPEGYNVVMQGDVTRIMEMSDTERRKIIDEIAGVAEFDQKREQA
;
A
#
# COMPACT_ATOMS: atom_id res chain seq x y z
N MET A 1 15.78 4.56 -6.32
CA MET A 1 15.28 3.87 -5.11
C MET A 1 14.33 2.77 -5.57
N HIS A 2 14.50 1.54 -5.12
CA HIS A 2 13.61 0.42 -5.45
C HIS A 2 13.31 -0.42 -4.20
N ILE A 3 12.27 -1.23 -4.24
CA ILE A 3 11.92 -2.17 -3.15
C ILE A 3 12.87 -3.37 -3.24
N THR A 4 13.52 -3.73 -2.14
CA THR A 4 14.42 -4.90 -2.08
C THR A 4 13.71 -6.14 -1.55
N HIS A 5 12.83 -5.97 -0.56
CA HIS A 5 12.01 -7.05 -0.04
C HIS A 5 10.80 -6.57 0.75
N LEU A 6 9.81 -7.45 0.83
CA LEU A 6 8.61 -7.30 1.64
C LEU A 6 8.58 -8.42 2.70
N GLU A 7 8.38 -8.06 3.96
CA GLU A 7 8.13 -9.00 5.05
C GLU A 7 6.67 -8.91 5.46
N ILE A 8 5.98 -10.04 5.45
CA ILE A 8 4.55 -10.15 5.75
C ILE A 8 4.40 -11.13 6.93
N ASP A 9 3.82 -10.70 8.05
CA ASP A 9 3.46 -11.56 9.18
C ASP A 9 1.96 -11.45 9.49
N ASN A 10 1.29 -12.60 9.42
CA ASN A 10 -0.10 -12.77 9.80
C ASN A 10 -1.11 -11.87 9.05
N PHE A 11 -0.87 -11.63 7.76
CA PHE A 11 -1.68 -10.75 6.92
C PHE A 11 -2.41 -11.55 5.83
N LYS A 12 -3.74 -11.48 5.78
CA LYS A 12 -4.63 -12.16 4.82
C LYS A 12 -4.33 -13.65 4.67
N SER A 13 -3.76 -14.11 3.56
CA SER A 13 -3.40 -15.52 3.35
C SER A 13 -2.06 -15.92 3.97
N PHE A 14 -1.24 -14.96 4.41
CA PHE A 14 0.08 -15.19 4.98
C PHE A 14 0.00 -15.38 6.51
N ALA A 15 -0.28 -16.61 6.96
CA ALA A 15 -0.39 -16.94 8.39
C ALA A 15 0.94 -16.90 9.16
N ARG A 16 2.07 -17.04 8.46
CA ARG A 16 3.43 -17.05 9.03
C ARG A 16 4.27 -15.93 8.43
N LYS A 17 5.27 -15.48 9.21
CA LYS A 17 6.25 -14.51 8.73
C LYS A 17 6.92 -15.02 7.45
N THR A 18 6.75 -14.27 6.37
CA THR A 18 7.23 -14.60 5.03
C THR A 18 8.02 -13.41 4.49
N LYS A 19 9.21 -13.66 3.96
CA LYS A 19 10.04 -12.64 3.30
C LYS A 19 10.03 -12.89 1.79
N ILE A 20 9.62 -11.89 1.02
CA ILE A 20 9.53 -11.93 -0.43
C ILE A 20 10.59 -10.98 -0.99
N PRO A 21 11.63 -11.48 -1.68
CA PRO A 21 12.62 -10.63 -2.33
C PRO A 21 12.02 -10.00 -3.59
N PHE A 22 12.44 -8.77 -3.88
CA PHE A 22 12.24 -8.10 -5.15
C PHE A 22 13.60 -7.85 -5.77
N PHE A 23 13.70 -8.07 -7.08
CA PHE A 23 14.94 -7.92 -7.82
C PHE A 23 14.89 -6.62 -8.64
N GLU A 24 16.07 -6.05 -8.90
CA GLU A 24 16.17 -4.93 -9.82
C GLU A 24 15.65 -5.30 -11.22
N GLY A 25 15.10 -4.30 -11.90
CA GLY A 25 14.47 -4.51 -13.21
C GLY A 25 13.04 -5.03 -13.05
N PHE A 26 12.79 -6.24 -13.55
CA PHE A 26 11.44 -6.78 -13.72
C PHE A 26 11.22 -8.05 -12.89
N THR A 27 10.31 -7.97 -11.92
CA THR A 27 9.92 -9.09 -11.06
C THR A 27 8.52 -9.57 -11.42
N VAL A 28 8.37 -10.88 -11.72
CA VAL A 28 7.08 -11.52 -12.00
C VAL A 28 6.63 -12.34 -10.80
N ILE A 29 5.37 -12.15 -10.39
CA ILE A 29 4.71 -12.96 -9.36
C ILE A 29 3.67 -13.84 -10.05
N SER A 30 3.84 -15.16 -9.97
CA SER A 30 2.95 -16.15 -10.60
C SER A 30 2.53 -17.25 -9.62
N GLY A 31 1.58 -18.08 -10.03
CA GLY A 31 1.04 -19.18 -9.23
C GLY A 31 -0.47 -19.41 -9.44
N PRO A 32 -1.04 -20.50 -8.88
CA PRO A 32 -2.45 -20.85 -9.07
C PRO A 32 -3.43 -19.79 -8.57
N ASN A 33 -4.66 -19.79 -9.09
CA ASN A 33 -5.72 -18.92 -8.56
C ASN A 33 -6.01 -19.25 -7.08
N GLY A 34 -6.24 -18.22 -6.27
CA GLY A 34 -6.44 -18.37 -4.82
C GLY A 34 -5.16 -18.55 -3.99
N SER A 35 -3.97 -18.63 -4.61
CA SER A 35 -2.70 -18.83 -3.86
C SER A 35 -2.20 -17.62 -3.06
N GLY A 36 -2.92 -16.50 -3.08
CA GLY A 36 -2.55 -15.29 -2.33
C GLY A 36 -1.68 -14.28 -3.08
N LYS A 37 -1.46 -14.44 -4.39
CA LYS A 37 -0.67 -13.49 -5.21
C LYS A 37 -1.10 -12.04 -5.04
N SER A 38 -2.40 -11.77 -5.17
CA SER A 38 -2.94 -10.42 -5.03
C SER A 38 -2.82 -9.86 -3.61
N ASN A 39 -2.67 -10.73 -2.60
CA ASN A 39 -2.41 -10.29 -1.22
C ASN A 39 -1.00 -9.73 -1.05
N ILE A 40 -0.06 -10.00 -1.96
CA ILE A 40 1.24 -9.34 -2.00
C ILE A 40 1.05 -7.86 -2.37
N ILE A 41 0.22 -7.58 -3.38
CA ILE A 41 -0.13 -6.20 -3.77
C ILE A 41 -0.89 -5.50 -2.63
N ASP A 42 -1.88 -6.17 -2.01
CA ASP A 42 -2.58 -5.60 -0.85
C ASP A 42 -1.62 -5.29 0.31
N SER A 43 -0.60 -6.13 0.51
CA SER A 43 0.40 -5.90 1.56
C SER A 43 1.21 -4.64 1.27
N ILE A 44 1.59 -4.40 0.01
CA ILE A 44 2.27 -3.17 -0.43
C ILE A 44 1.36 -1.95 -0.23
N LEU A 45 0.12 -2.00 -0.71
CA LEU A 45 -0.85 -0.91 -0.54
C LEU A 45 -1.13 -0.61 0.95
N PHE A 46 -1.21 -1.66 1.78
CA PHE A 46 -1.43 -1.55 3.21
C PHE A 46 -0.25 -0.85 3.91
N VAL A 47 0.98 -1.32 3.68
CA VAL A 47 2.17 -0.79 4.37
C VAL A 47 2.51 0.63 3.94
N LEU A 48 2.28 0.97 2.67
CA LEU A 48 2.47 2.32 2.14
C LEU A 48 1.29 3.25 2.46
N ALA A 49 0.24 2.74 3.11
CA ALA A 49 -0.96 3.49 3.46
C ALA A 49 -1.66 4.17 2.28
N LEU A 50 -1.51 3.60 1.07
CA LEU A 50 -2.08 4.11 -0.18
C LEU A 50 -3.54 3.72 -0.37
N SER A 51 -4.07 2.82 0.47
CA SER A 51 -5.45 2.35 0.35
C SER A 51 -6.11 2.13 1.70
N GLY A 52 -7.40 2.49 1.77
CA GLY A 52 -8.27 2.13 2.88
C GLY A 52 -8.71 0.66 2.81
N ALA A 53 -9.47 0.18 3.82
CA ALA A 53 -9.87 -1.23 3.90
C ALA A 53 -10.57 -1.75 2.62
N ARG A 54 -11.47 -0.97 2.01
CA ARG A 54 -12.18 -1.35 0.79
C ARG A 54 -11.26 -1.56 -0.41
N GLY A 55 -10.31 -0.67 -0.64
CA GLY A 55 -9.34 -0.85 -1.73
C GLY A 55 -8.35 -1.99 -1.45
N LEU A 56 -8.20 -2.36 -0.17
CA LEU A 56 -7.55 -3.60 0.26
C LEU A 56 -8.49 -4.81 0.27
N ARG A 57 -9.68 -4.76 -0.35
CA ARG A 57 -10.62 -5.90 -0.44
C ARG A 57 -10.97 -6.49 0.92
N ALA A 58 -11.25 -5.61 1.88
CA ALA A 58 -11.67 -5.93 3.24
C ALA A 58 -12.75 -4.93 3.69
N GLU A 59 -13.66 -5.35 4.57
CA GLU A 59 -14.65 -4.42 5.14
C GLU A 59 -14.02 -3.55 6.22
N LYS A 60 -13.22 -4.16 7.11
CA LYS A 60 -12.51 -3.50 8.21
C LYS A 60 -11.03 -3.84 8.15
N LEU A 61 -10.19 -2.95 8.68
CA LEU A 61 -8.74 -3.21 8.79
C LEU A 61 -8.45 -4.49 9.58
N THR A 62 -9.26 -4.83 10.57
CA THR A 62 -9.12 -6.06 11.35
C THR A 62 -9.26 -7.33 10.51
N ASP A 63 -9.96 -7.28 9.38
CA ASP A 63 -10.20 -8.45 8.51
C ASP A 63 -8.95 -8.80 7.70
N LEU A 64 -7.96 -7.91 7.70
CA LEU A 64 -6.64 -8.16 7.14
C LEU A 64 -5.80 -9.10 8.02
N ILE A 65 -6.21 -9.35 9.27
CA ILE A 65 -5.52 -10.28 10.17
C ILE A 65 -5.91 -11.71 9.80
N ASN A 66 -4.90 -12.55 9.51
CA ASN A 66 -5.16 -13.96 9.24
C ASN A 66 -5.69 -14.65 10.51
N VAL A 67 -6.81 -15.35 10.38
CA VAL A 67 -7.53 -15.98 11.49
C VAL A 67 -6.94 -17.34 11.92
N ASN A 68 -6.11 -17.96 11.08
CA ASN A 68 -5.58 -19.30 11.29
C ASN A 68 -4.30 -19.33 12.15
N SER A 69 -3.71 -18.19 12.49
CA SER A 69 -2.45 -18.14 13.27
C SER A 69 -2.65 -18.10 14.78
N GLY A 70 -3.87 -17.81 15.25
CA GLY A 70 -4.15 -17.49 16.65
C GLY A 70 -3.61 -16.14 17.14
N LYS A 71 -2.91 -15.37 16.30
CA LYS A 71 -2.40 -14.03 16.64
C LYS A 71 -3.46 -12.96 16.37
N ASN A 72 -3.57 -11.98 17.28
CA ASN A 72 -4.44 -10.81 17.11
C ASN A 72 -3.76 -9.64 16.39
N THR A 73 -2.65 -9.86 15.68
CA THR A 73 -1.89 -8.80 15.01
C THR A 73 -1.50 -9.18 13.61
N ALA A 74 -1.56 -8.25 12.67
CA ALA A 74 -0.91 -8.38 11.36
C ALA A 74 0.13 -7.29 11.19
N GLU A 75 1.22 -7.60 10.52
CA GLU A 75 2.32 -6.68 10.29
C GLU A 75 2.88 -6.87 8.89
N VAL A 76 3.16 -5.75 8.21
CA VAL A 76 3.86 -5.74 6.93
C VAL A 76 4.99 -4.73 7.02
N THR A 77 6.17 -5.12 6.54
CA THR A 77 7.35 -4.24 6.43
C THR A 77 7.85 -4.26 5.01
N ILE A 78 8.09 -3.09 4.43
CA ILE A 78 8.75 -2.92 3.13
C ILE A 78 10.11 -2.28 3.35
N THR A 79 11.10 -2.73 2.60
CA THR A 79 12.46 -2.21 2.67
C THR A 79 12.90 -1.77 1.28
N PHE A 80 13.54 -0.60 1.23
CA PHE A 80 14.05 -0.01 0.01
C PHE A 80 15.58 -0.16 -0.08
N SER A 81 16.11 0.06 -1.28
CA SER A 81 17.52 -0.10 -1.62
C SER A 81 18.47 0.82 -0.86
N ASP A 82 18.00 1.94 -0.33
CA ASP A 82 18.75 2.90 0.49
C ASP A 82 18.74 2.54 1.99
N GLY A 83 18.13 1.42 2.37
CA GLY A 83 17.96 0.99 3.76
C GLY A 83 16.71 1.57 4.44
N THR A 84 15.93 2.41 3.76
CA THR A 84 14.68 2.93 4.32
C THR A 84 13.69 1.78 4.54
N THR A 85 13.02 1.80 5.70
CA THR A 85 12.00 0.80 6.07
C THR A 85 10.70 1.48 6.45
N ILE A 86 9.59 1.00 5.89
CA ILE A 86 8.24 1.37 6.33
C ILE A 86 7.59 0.11 6.87
N ARG A 87 7.01 0.20 8.06
CA ARG A 87 6.28 -0.91 8.68
C ARG A 87 4.93 -0.43 9.16
N ARG A 88 3.89 -1.22 8.88
CA ARG A 88 2.55 -0.99 9.40
C ARG A 88 2.07 -2.23 10.14
N ARG A 89 1.55 -2.01 11.34
CA ARG A 89 1.06 -3.06 12.22
C ARG A 89 -0.36 -2.74 12.67
N ILE A 90 -1.26 -3.71 12.56
CA ILE A 90 -2.59 -3.67 13.16
C ILE A 90 -2.67 -4.66 14.32
N LYS A 91 -3.35 -4.27 15.40
CA LYS A 91 -3.60 -5.10 16.57
C LYS A 91 -5.09 -5.05 16.92
N ARG A 92 -5.78 -6.18 16.79
CA ARG A 92 -7.18 -6.33 17.21
C ARG A 92 -7.25 -6.35 18.74
N THR A 93 -8.25 -5.68 19.29
CA THR A 93 -8.58 -5.66 20.72
C THR A 93 -10.07 -6.02 20.90
N PRO A 94 -10.54 -6.31 22.12
CA PRO A 94 -11.95 -6.60 22.36
C PRO A 94 -12.89 -5.43 21.99
N THR A 95 -12.40 -4.19 22.09
CA THR A 95 -13.17 -2.97 21.85
C THR A 95 -12.91 -2.31 20.49
N GLY A 96 -12.02 -2.87 19.67
CA GLY A 96 -11.65 -2.28 18.38
C GLY A 96 -10.30 -2.76 17.86
N TYR A 97 -9.45 -1.82 17.46
CA TYR A 97 -8.09 -2.12 17.02
C TYR A 97 -7.17 -0.91 17.17
N TYR A 98 -5.87 -1.17 17.21
CA TYR A 98 -4.83 -0.16 17.05
C TYR A 98 -4.12 -0.35 15.71
N SER A 99 -3.72 0.76 15.08
CA SER A 99 -2.87 0.79 13.89
C SER A 99 -1.63 1.62 14.20
N TYR A 100 -0.45 1.05 13.96
CA TYR A 100 0.84 1.66 14.19
C TYR A 100 1.61 1.74 12.88
N ASN A 101 2.21 2.91 12.60
CA ASN A 101 3.12 3.09 11.49
C ASN A 101 4.53 3.33 12.02
N TYR A 102 5.52 2.79 11.33
CA TYR A 102 6.92 3.01 11.63
C TYR A 102 7.66 3.40 10.36
N LEU A 103 8.49 4.43 10.47
CA LEU A 103 9.45 4.82 9.45
C LEU A 103 10.84 4.68 10.06
N ASN A 104 11.70 3.88 9.44
CA ASN A 104 13.05 3.55 9.94
C ASN A 104 13.03 3.08 11.41
N ASN A 105 12.13 2.13 11.69
CA ASN A 105 11.88 1.55 13.01
C ASN A 105 11.38 2.53 14.10
N ARG A 106 11.08 3.80 13.77
CA ARG A 106 10.53 4.79 14.70
C ARG A 106 9.02 4.92 14.51
N LEU A 107 8.27 4.93 15.62
CA LEU A 107 6.82 5.14 15.58
C LEU A 107 6.52 6.53 14.98
N CYS A 108 5.59 6.59 14.03
CA CYS A 108 5.24 7.81 13.31
C CYS A 108 3.74 7.87 13.01
N LYS A 109 3.26 9.04 12.60
CA LYS A 109 1.89 9.22 12.11
C LYS A 109 1.79 8.72 10.66
N GLN A 110 0.56 8.45 10.21
CA GLN A 110 0.33 8.10 8.82
C GLN A 110 0.71 9.24 7.87
N SER A 111 0.56 10.50 8.30
CA SER A 111 0.99 11.69 7.55
C SER A 111 2.47 11.66 7.21
N ASP A 112 3.31 11.18 8.14
CA ASP A 112 4.76 11.18 7.99
C ASP A 112 5.18 10.15 6.92
N VAL A 113 4.47 9.02 6.86
CA VAL A 113 4.64 8.02 5.78
C VAL A 113 4.22 8.62 4.44
N ILE A 114 3.06 9.28 4.36
CA ILE A 114 2.57 9.89 3.12
C ILE A 114 3.52 10.99 2.62
N GLU A 115 4.02 11.84 3.51
CA GLU A 115 4.98 12.89 3.17
C GLU A 115 6.30 12.29 2.64
N PHE A 116 6.79 11.23 3.29
CA PHE A 116 7.96 10.50 2.81
C PHE A 116 7.74 9.95 1.39
N LEU A 117 6.59 9.33 1.15
CA LEU A 117 6.24 8.76 -0.16
C LEU A 117 6.14 9.85 -1.25
N ALA A 118 5.53 10.99 -0.93
CA ALA A 118 5.44 12.12 -1.84
C ALA A 118 6.83 12.63 -2.28
N ARG A 119 7.81 12.70 -1.35
CA ARG A 119 9.19 13.11 -1.66
C ARG A 119 9.90 12.18 -2.64
N ILE A 120 9.51 10.90 -2.70
CA ILE A 120 10.07 9.92 -3.64
C ILE A 120 9.16 9.67 -4.84
N GLY A 121 8.15 10.52 -5.05
CA GLY A 121 7.23 10.47 -6.20
C GLY A 121 6.12 9.42 -6.10
N ILE A 122 5.94 8.78 -4.95
CA ILE A 122 4.84 7.83 -4.71
C ILE A 122 3.67 8.58 -4.09
N LYS A 123 2.56 8.66 -4.81
CA LYS A 123 1.32 9.33 -4.37
C LYS A 123 0.21 8.28 -4.23
N PRO A 124 -0.67 8.36 -3.20
CA PRO A 124 -1.82 7.46 -3.08
C PRO A 124 -2.77 7.51 -4.26
N GLU A 125 -2.88 8.66 -4.92
CA GLU A 125 -3.76 8.96 -6.04
C GLU A 125 -3.04 8.74 -7.39
N GLY A 126 -1.71 8.71 -7.37
CA GLY A 126 -0.90 8.47 -8.55
C GLY A 126 -0.98 7.02 -9.03
N TYR A 127 -0.76 6.82 -10.34
CA TYR A 127 -0.77 5.50 -11.00
C TYR A 127 0.50 4.68 -10.72
N ASN A 128 0.88 4.58 -9.44
CA ASN A 128 1.99 3.76 -8.95
C ASN A 128 1.63 2.27 -8.91
N VAL A 129 0.33 1.98 -8.80
CA VAL A 129 -0.23 0.63 -8.78
C VAL A 129 -1.42 0.61 -9.72
N VAL A 130 -1.41 -0.32 -10.67
CA VAL A 130 -2.56 -0.58 -11.55
C VAL A 130 -3.23 -1.87 -11.10
N MET A 131 -4.44 -1.73 -10.60
CA MET A 131 -5.28 -2.80 -10.08
C MET A 131 -6.16 -3.41 -11.17
N GLN A 132 -6.69 -4.60 -10.88
CA GLN A 132 -7.70 -5.20 -11.72
C GLN A 132 -8.94 -4.30 -11.80
N GLY A 133 -9.41 -4.03 -13.02
CA GLY A 133 -10.55 -3.15 -13.27
C GLY A 133 -10.17 -1.70 -13.58
N ASP A 134 -8.92 -1.29 -13.31
CA ASP A 134 -8.49 0.08 -13.59
C ASP A 134 -8.54 0.42 -15.08
N VAL A 135 -8.22 -0.54 -15.97
CA VAL A 135 -8.33 -0.35 -17.42
C VAL A 135 -9.77 -0.05 -17.82
N THR A 136 -10.73 -0.85 -17.36
CA THR A 136 -12.16 -0.63 -17.62
C THR A 136 -12.61 0.72 -17.06
N ARG A 137 -12.19 1.05 -15.82
CA ARG A 137 -12.49 2.33 -15.20
C ARG A 137 -11.98 3.51 -16.04
N ILE A 138 -10.74 3.45 -16.54
CA ILE A 138 -10.16 4.51 -17.39
C ILE A 138 -10.95 4.67 -18.70
N MET A 139 -11.45 3.57 -19.26
CA MET A 139 -12.29 3.61 -20.47
C MET A 139 -13.65 4.27 -20.20
N GLU A 140 -14.24 4.05 -19.02
CA GLU A 140 -15.56 4.56 -18.62
C GLU A 140 -15.51 5.96 -18.00
N MET A 141 -14.34 6.45 -17.60
CA MET A 141 -14.16 7.79 -17.02
C MET A 141 -14.58 8.90 -17.97
N SER A 142 -15.09 9.99 -17.39
CA SER A 142 -15.30 11.25 -18.10
C SER A 142 -13.97 11.89 -18.53
N ASP A 143 -14.02 12.76 -19.54
CA ASP A 143 -12.83 13.48 -20.02
C ASP A 143 -12.16 14.31 -18.91
N THR A 144 -12.95 14.89 -18.00
CA THR A 144 -12.45 15.64 -16.84
C THR A 144 -11.71 14.74 -15.87
N GLU A 145 -12.24 13.56 -15.54
CA GLU A 145 -11.57 12.60 -14.66
C GLU A 145 -10.29 12.06 -15.31
N ARG A 146 -10.36 11.73 -16.60
CA ARG A 146 -9.20 11.26 -17.36
C ARG A 146 -8.12 12.34 -17.44
N ARG A 147 -8.49 13.61 -17.61
CA ARG A 147 -7.53 14.73 -17.59
C ARG A 147 -6.83 14.86 -16.23
N LYS A 148 -7.53 14.68 -15.11
CA LYS A 148 -6.92 14.73 -13.77
C LYS A 148 -5.78 13.73 -13.61
N ILE A 149 -5.91 12.54 -14.22
CA ILE A 149 -4.84 11.53 -14.25
C ILE A 149 -3.59 12.10 -14.93
N ILE A 150 -3.77 12.72 -16.10
CA ILE A 150 -2.66 13.31 -16.88
C ILE A 150 -2.02 14.44 -16.08
N ASP A 151 -2.82 15.33 -15.49
CA ASP A 151 -2.36 16.47 -14.70
C ASP A 151 -1.56 16.02 -13.47
N GLU A 152 -1.95 14.91 -12.85
CA GLU A 152 -1.23 14.31 -11.73
C GLU A 152 0.10 13.69 -12.15
N ILE A 153 0.13 12.92 -13.24
CA ILE A 153 1.36 12.33 -13.81
C ILE A 153 2.33 13.41 -14.28
N ALA A 154 1.81 14.50 -14.86
CA ALA A 154 2.59 15.65 -15.30
C ALA A 154 3.08 16.54 -14.13
N GLY A 155 2.61 16.28 -12.90
CA GLY A 155 3.00 17.05 -11.71
C GLY A 155 2.44 18.47 -11.66
N VAL A 156 1.45 18.81 -12.50
CA VAL A 156 0.84 20.15 -12.53
C VAL A 156 -0.28 20.30 -11.49
N ALA A 157 -0.84 19.19 -11.00
CA ALA A 157 -1.90 19.20 -9.99
C ALA A 157 -1.55 19.94 -8.68
N GLU A 158 -0.28 19.92 -8.25
CA GLU A 158 0.18 20.66 -7.06
C GLU A 158 0.17 22.18 -7.27
N PHE A 159 0.37 22.64 -8.51
CA PHE A 159 0.31 24.07 -8.84
C PHE A 159 -1.13 24.56 -8.84
N ASP A 160 -2.07 23.76 -9.34
CA ASP A 160 -3.49 24.12 -9.36
C ASP A 160 -4.08 24.17 -7.94
N GLN A 161 -3.77 23.20 -7.06
CA GLN A 161 -4.21 23.24 -5.66
C GLN A 161 -3.70 24.47 -4.90
N LYS A 162 -2.46 24.91 -5.17
CA LYS A 162 -1.92 26.14 -4.58
C LYS A 162 -2.58 27.41 -5.11
N ARG A 163 -3.03 27.41 -6.37
CA ARG A 163 -3.79 28.54 -6.95
C ARG A 163 -5.21 28.62 -6.40
N GLU A 164 -5.82 27.48 -6.09
CA GLU A 164 -7.20 27.42 -5.57
C GLU A 164 -7.29 27.79 -4.08
N GLN A 165 -6.18 27.67 -3.35
CA GLN A 165 -6.06 28.06 -1.94
C GLN A 165 -5.63 29.52 -1.71
N ALA A 166 -5.34 30.27 -2.79
CA ALA A 166 -4.93 31.67 -2.78
C ALA A 166 -6.09 32.58 -3.23
#